data_AF-A0A9E1VI05-F1
#
_entry.id   AF-A0A9E1VI05-F1
#
_cell.length_a   1.000
_cell.length_b   1.000
_cell.length_c   1.000
_cell.angle_alpha   90.00
_cell.angle_beta   90.00
_cell.angle_gamma   90.00
#
_symmetry.space_group_name_H-M   'P 1'
#
loop_
_entity.id
_entity.type
_entity.pdbx_description
1 polymer ?
#
loop_
_entity_poly.entity_id
_entity_poly.type
_entity_poly.pdbx_seq_one_letter_code
_entity_poly.pdbx_strand_id
1 'polypeptide(L)'
;MAGLARPAVLAHADWSVDARKRWVARAARTTTGGYVALAPEPVSQLDDFFDRLSAGAGAGETVFAGFDFPLGLPEAYAVKANINHFIPALARFGRGHWADFYTPAIKPDEISIRRPFYPDKPGGTRHKQLTDGLGVAGIDDLRRVCDHPTDLRFAASPLFWTLGGQQVGKAAISGWRDLITPAMRARSDLHIWPFDGNLGVLLDRPGVIVAETYPGEVYSHLQLRIGAPNKSKRNQADRRDDAEPLLKWAADNAVELSAALAADIRDGFGPGADGEDRFDATVGLFGMLNVVYGHRPPGDPRDRIQRDIEGWILGLDPDRLRPRGA
;
A
#
# COMPACT_ATOMS: atom_id res chain seq x y z
N MET A 1 20.17 13.69 1.84
CA MET A 1 19.05 14.59 1.46
C MET A 1 18.50 15.20 2.74
N ALA A 2 17.99 16.44 2.71
CA ALA A 2 17.26 16.94 3.88
C ALA A 2 16.00 16.08 4.08
N GLY A 3 15.66 15.75 5.33
CA GLY A 3 14.43 15.00 5.64
C GLY A 3 13.18 15.79 5.25
N LEU A 4 12.07 15.09 5.06
CA LEU A 4 10.76 15.72 4.82
C LEU A 4 10.23 16.34 6.11
N ALA A 5 9.21 17.20 6.00
CA ALA A 5 8.42 17.56 7.17
C ALA A 5 7.94 16.30 7.88
N ARG A 6 8.08 16.30 9.21
CA ARG A 6 7.82 15.15 10.08
C ARG A 6 6.36 15.16 10.50
N PRO A 7 5.49 14.26 10.00
CA PRO A 7 4.09 14.21 10.41
C PRO A 7 3.96 13.94 11.91
N ALA A 8 2.90 14.43 12.56
CA ALA A 8 2.70 14.14 13.98
C ALA A 8 2.40 12.66 14.21
N VAL A 9 1.70 12.04 13.27
CA VAL A 9 1.41 10.60 13.28
C VAL A 9 1.75 10.00 11.93
N LEU A 10 2.50 8.90 11.96
CA LEU A 10 2.58 7.96 10.84
C LEU A 10 1.79 6.71 11.18
N ALA A 11 1.09 6.17 10.18
CA ALA A 11 0.41 4.90 10.28
C ALA A 11 0.66 4.08 9.03
N HIS A 12 1.02 2.81 9.18
CA HIS A 12 1.05 1.86 8.07
C HIS A 12 0.06 0.74 8.36
N ALA A 13 -0.84 0.47 7.42
CA ALA A 13 -1.80 -0.61 7.51
C ALA A 13 -1.50 -1.71 6.49
N ASP A 14 -1.20 -2.91 6.99
CA ASP A 14 -1.30 -4.13 6.19
C ASP A 14 -2.78 -4.43 5.95
N TRP A 15 -3.14 -4.71 4.70
CA TRP A 15 -4.54 -4.65 4.27
C TRP A 15 -5.02 -5.89 3.55
N SER A 16 -6.27 -6.25 3.83
CA SER A 16 -6.93 -7.39 3.24
C SER A 16 -8.43 -7.13 3.10
N VAL A 17 -9.08 -7.90 2.23
CA VAL A 17 -10.54 -7.99 2.21
C VAL A 17 -11.09 -8.66 3.49
N ASP A 18 -10.30 -9.53 4.13
CA ASP A 18 -10.65 -10.09 5.43
C ASP A 18 -10.27 -9.10 6.54
N ALA A 19 -11.28 -8.56 7.24
CA ALA A 19 -11.08 -7.58 8.30
C ALA A 19 -10.15 -8.08 9.43
N ARG A 20 -10.08 -9.40 9.66
CA ARG A 20 -9.21 -9.99 10.70
C ARG A 20 -7.72 -9.92 10.37
N LYS A 21 -7.40 -9.72 9.09
CA LYS A 21 -6.03 -9.58 8.57
C LYS A 21 -5.62 -8.12 8.38
N ARG A 22 -6.46 -7.16 8.79
CA ARG A 22 -6.11 -5.74 8.71
C ARG A 22 -5.42 -5.32 10.01
N TRP A 23 -4.17 -4.91 9.91
CA TRP A 23 -3.37 -4.50 11.05
C TRP A 23 -2.69 -3.18 10.77
N VAL A 24 -2.65 -2.29 11.77
CA VAL A 24 -2.03 -0.97 11.66
C VAL A 24 -0.93 -0.81 12.70
N ALA A 25 0.26 -0.47 12.25
CA ALA A 25 1.35 0.00 13.10
C ALA A 25 1.41 1.52 13.04
N ARG A 26 1.69 2.18 14.17
CA ARG A 26 1.72 3.65 14.25
C ARG A 26 2.97 4.16 14.95
N ALA A 27 3.41 5.33 14.54
CA ALA A 27 4.42 6.11 15.24
C ALA A 27 3.91 7.54 15.50
N ALA A 28 4.14 8.04 16.71
CA ALA A 28 3.80 9.41 17.09
C ALA A 28 5.08 10.24 17.26
N ARG A 29 5.08 11.47 16.76
CA ARG A 29 6.22 12.39 16.85
C ARG A 29 6.42 12.80 18.30
N THR A 30 7.65 12.69 18.80
CA THR A 30 7.99 13.11 20.17
C THR A 30 8.26 14.61 20.22
N THR A 31 8.31 15.17 21.43
CA THR A 31 8.67 16.59 21.65
C THR A 31 10.10 16.92 21.25
N THR A 32 10.99 15.92 21.21
CA THR A 32 12.37 16.05 20.71
C THR A 32 12.47 15.91 19.19
N GLY A 33 11.34 15.73 18.51
CA GLY A 33 11.25 15.60 17.05
C GLY A 33 11.53 14.19 16.52
N GLY A 34 11.82 13.21 17.38
CA GLY A 34 11.90 11.79 17.04
C GLY A 34 10.52 11.16 16.91
N TYR A 35 10.46 9.82 16.96
CA TYR A 35 9.21 9.08 16.94
C TYR A 35 9.18 8.00 18.02
N VAL A 36 7.99 7.75 18.58
CA VAL A 36 7.70 6.55 19.35
C VAL A 36 6.77 5.64 18.55
N ALA A 37 7.23 4.42 18.23
CA ALA A 37 6.47 3.40 17.53
C ALA A 37 5.78 2.44 18.52
N LEU A 38 4.49 2.22 18.28
CA LEU A 38 3.62 1.40 19.11
C LEU A 38 3.40 0.02 18.49
N ALA A 39 3.09 -0.97 19.33
CA ALA A 39 2.74 -2.31 18.86
C ALA A 39 1.56 -2.24 17.86
N PRO A 40 1.59 -3.04 16.77
CA PRO A 40 0.51 -3.05 15.80
C PRO A 40 -0.80 -3.52 16.45
N GLU A 41 -1.91 -2.90 16.04
CA GLU A 41 -3.26 -3.24 16.49
C GLU A 41 -4.16 -3.59 15.31
N PRO A 42 -5.24 -4.37 15.51
CA PRO A 42 -6.22 -4.59 14.45
C PRO A 42 -6.83 -3.26 13.99
N VAL A 43 -7.03 -3.12 12.68
CA VAL A 43 -7.83 -2.01 12.17
C VAL A 43 -9.26 -2.18 12.66
N SER A 44 -9.73 -1.23 13.46
CA SER A 44 -11.08 -1.22 14.01
C SER A 44 -12.09 -0.68 12.99
N GLN A 45 -13.06 0.13 13.41
CA GLN A 45 -14.11 0.64 12.52
C GLN A 45 -13.50 1.53 11.42
N LEU A 46 -13.96 1.34 10.18
CA LEU A 46 -13.41 2.06 9.02
C LEU A 46 -13.91 3.50 8.94
N ASP A 47 -15.17 3.73 9.33
CA ASP A 47 -15.87 5.02 9.14
C ASP A 47 -15.18 6.19 9.85
N ASP A 48 -14.52 5.92 10.98
CA ASP A 48 -13.80 6.90 11.81
C ASP A 48 -12.28 6.63 11.83
N PHE A 49 -11.75 5.81 10.92
CA PHE A 49 -10.33 5.43 10.91
C PHE A 49 -9.40 6.65 10.84
N PHE A 50 -9.61 7.54 9.87
CA PHE A 50 -8.80 8.75 9.71
C PHE A 50 -9.07 9.79 10.79
N ASP A 51 -10.27 9.82 11.36
CA ASP A 51 -10.63 10.73 12.45
C ASP A 51 -9.86 10.37 13.72
N ARG A 52 -9.75 9.08 14.05
CA ARG A 52 -8.92 8.62 15.17
C ARG A 52 -7.43 8.94 14.98
N LEU A 53 -6.90 8.76 13.76
CA LEU A 53 -5.52 9.15 13.47
C LEU A 53 -5.31 10.67 13.62
N SER A 54 -6.25 11.47 13.11
CA SER A 54 -6.20 12.93 13.22
C SER A 54 -6.31 13.40 14.67
N ALA A 55 -7.19 12.78 15.46
CA ALA A 55 -7.32 13.06 16.88
C ALA A 55 -6.03 12.75 17.65
N GLY A 56 -5.34 11.66 17.29
CA GLY A 56 -4.03 11.32 17.83
C GLY A 56 -2.90 12.27 17.41
N ALA A 57 -3.00 12.88 16.22
CA ALA A 57 -2.05 13.88 15.74
C ALA A 57 -2.23 15.24 16.41
N GLY A 58 -3.47 15.64 16.71
CA GLY A 58 -3.81 16.95 17.24
C GLY A 58 -4.24 17.94 16.16
N ALA A 59 -4.85 19.04 16.58
CA ALA A 59 -5.38 20.06 15.66
C ALA A 59 -4.26 20.79 14.92
N GLY A 60 -4.41 20.94 13.60
CA GLY A 60 -3.42 21.63 12.76
C GLY A 60 -2.17 20.80 12.44
N GLU A 61 -2.17 19.51 12.77
CA GLU A 61 -1.06 18.59 12.48
C GLU A 61 -1.33 17.72 11.25
N THR A 62 -0.26 17.08 10.78
CA THR A 62 -0.30 16.20 9.61
C THR A 62 -0.25 14.73 10.04
N VAL A 63 -1.14 13.94 9.45
CA VAL A 63 -1.11 12.47 9.49
C VAL A 63 -0.57 11.97 8.15
N PHE A 64 0.36 11.02 8.19
CA PHE A 64 0.78 10.29 6.99
C PHE A 64 0.45 8.81 7.11
N ALA A 65 -0.44 8.32 6.25
CA ALA A 65 -0.99 6.98 6.28
C ALA A 65 -0.61 6.17 5.02
N GLY A 66 0.10 5.06 5.20
CA GLY A 66 0.43 4.10 4.16
C GLY A 66 -0.47 2.88 4.21
N PHE A 67 -0.82 2.33 3.04
CA PHE A 67 -1.64 1.11 2.96
C PHE A 67 -1.05 0.09 1.98
N ASP A 68 -1.09 -1.19 2.35
CA ASP A 68 -0.73 -2.33 1.48
C ASP A 68 -1.87 -2.71 0.53
N PHE A 69 -2.21 -1.78 -0.36
CA PHE A 69 -2.98 -2.08 -1.57
C PHE A 69 -2.67 -1.06 -2.68
N PRO A 70 -2.81 -1.48 -3.96
CA PRO A 70 -2.61 -0.59 -5.09
C PRO A 70 -3.47 0.68 -5.04
N LEU A 71 -2.89 1.84 -5.33
CA LEU A 71 -3.59 3.10 -5.58
C LEU A 71 -3.29 3.56 -7.01
N GLY A 72 -4.28 3.43 -7.90
CA GLY A 72 -4.19 3.80 -9.30
C GLY A 72 -4.60 2.68 -10.25
N LEU A 73 -4.53 2.94 -11.55
CA LEU A 73 -4.98 2.03 -12.61
C LEU A 73 -3.86 1.76 -13.62
N PRO A 74 -3.73 0.55 -14.18
CA PRO A 74 -2.84 0.32 -15.32
C PRO A 74 -3.20 1.22 -16.50
N GLU A 75 -2.20 1.82 -17.14
CA GLU A 75 -2.41 2.75 -18.27
C GLU A 75 -3.27 2.15 -19.38
N ALA A 76 -2.97 0.92 -19.82
CA ALA A 76 -3.68 0.29 -20.93
C ALA A 76 -5.19 0.13 -20.66
N TYR A 77 -5.56 -0.17 -19.41
CA TYR A 77 -6.95 -0.20 -19.00
C TYR A 77 -7.56 1.21 -18.96
N ALA A 78 -6.84 2.20 -18.39
CA ALA A 78 -7.31 3.58 -18.30
C ALA A 78 -7.63 4.18 -19.68
N VAL A 79 -6.78 3.92 -20.68
CA VAL A 79 -7.01 4.31 -22.08
C VAL A 79 -8.30 3.70 -22.63
N LYS A 80 -8.51 2.40 -22.45
CA LYS A 80 -9.74 1.71 -22.89
C LYS A 80 -10.99 2.20 -22.16
N ALA A 81 -10.83 2.58 -20.90
CA ALA A 81 -11.86 3.14 -20.04
C ALA A 81 -12.13 4.63 -20.28
N ASN A 82 -11.32 5.29 -21.11
CA ASN A 82 -11.32 6.75 -21.28
C ASN A 82 -11.20 7.51 -19.94
N ILE A 83 -10.29 7.03 -19.09
CA ILE A 83 -9.96 7.63 -17.80
C ILE A 83 -8.61 8.36 -17.96
N ASN A 84 -8.63 9.67 -17.68
CA ASN A 84 -7.43 10.52 -17.76
C ASN A 84 -6.88 10.91 -16.37
N HIS A 85 -7.68 10.75 -15.31
CA HIS A 85 -7.27 11.00 -13.93
C HIS A 85 -7.92 9.97 -12.99
N PHE A 86 -7.10 9.35 -12.13
CA PHE A 86 -7.53 8.31 -11.21
C PHE A 86 -8.46 8.85 -10.13
N ILE A 87 -8.10 9.95 -9.45
CA ILE A 87 -8.89 10.48 -8.32
C ILE A 87 -10.34 10.82 -8.71
N PRO A 88 -10.62 11.54 -9.80
CA PRO A 88 -12.00 11.74 -10.26
C PRO A 88 -12.71 10.45 -10.69
N ALA A 89 -11.98 9.46 -11.21
CA ALA A 89 -12.56 8.17 -11.58
C ALA A 89 -12.93 7.33 -10.35
N LEU A 90 -12.05 7.27 -9.35
CA LEU A 90 -12.24 6.60 -8.08
C LEU A 90 -13.54 7.06 -7.39
N ALA A 91 -13.79 8.38 -7.38
CA ALA A 91 -15.02 8.94 -6.84
C ALA A 91 -16.31 8.44 -7.54
N ARG A 92 -16.22 7.95 -8.78
CA ARG A 92 -17.37 7.49 -9.58
C ARG A 92 -17.58 5.99 -9.54
N PHE A 93 -16.54 5.20 -9.24
CA PHE A 93 -16.65 3.74 -9.20
C PHE A 93 -17.69 3.25 -8.19
N GLY A 94 -18.36 2.14 -8.53
CA GLY A 94 -19.46 1.58 -7.74
C GLY A 94 -20.79 2.34 -7.87
N ARG A 95 -20.88 3.34 -8.76
CA ARG A 95 -22.08 4.17 -8.94
C ARG A 95 -22.42 4.40 -10.40
N GLY A 96 -23.71 4.57 -10.69
CA GLY A 96 -24.21 4.88 -12.03
C GLY A 96 -23.70 3.88 -13.06
N HIS A 97 -23.08 4.38 -14.13
CA HIS A 97 -22.52 3.51 -15.18
C HIS A 97 -21.33 2.63 -14.71
N TRP A 98 -20.71 2.95 -13.57
CA TRP A 98 -19.67 2.13 -12.93
C TRP A 98 -20.20 1.26 -11.78
N ALA A 99 -21.51 1.01 -11.68
CA ALA A 99 -22.13 0.27 -10.57
C ALA A 99 -21.45 -1.07 -10.29
N ASP A 100 -21.09 -1.81 -11.34
CA ASP A 100 -20.48 -3.14 -11.22
C ASP A 100 -18.95 -3.13 -11.10
N PHE A 101 -18.32 -1.97 -11.03
CA PHE A 101 -16.85 -1.87 -11.06
C PHE A 101 -16.18 -2.69 -9.97
N TYR A 102 -16.76 -2.74 -8.76
CA TYR A 102 -16.22 -3.47 -7.63
C TYR A 102 -16.70 -4.92 -7.52
N THR A 103 -17.49 -5.41 -8.49
CA THR A 103 -18.07 -6.76 -8.48
C THR A 103 -17.25 -7.67 -9.38
N PRO A 104 -16.42 -8.59 -8.86
CA PRO A 104 -15.65 -9.49 -9.70
C PRO A 104 -16.57 -10.28 -10.66
N ALA A 105 -16.14 -10.40 -11.91
CA ALA A 105 -16.81 -11.22 -12.91
C ALA A 105 -16.71 -12.70 -12.53
N ILE A 106 -17.81 -13.43 -12.70
CA ILE A 106 -17.88 -14.87 -12.43
C ILE A 106 -17.51 -15.64 -13.71
N LYS A 107 -18.00 -15.15 -14.85
CA LYS A 107 -17.79 -15.76 -16.17
C LYS A 107 -17.04 -14.81 -17.11
N PRO A 108 -16.31 -15.33 -18.11
CA PRO A 108 -15.56 -14.50 -19.05
C PRO A 108 -16.39 -13.47 -19.82
N ASP A 109 -17.65 -13.77 -20.13
CA ASP A 109 -18.58 -12.88 -20.86
C ASP A 109 -19.13 -11.72 -20.00
N GLU A 110 -18.93 -11.77 -18.68
CA GLU A 110 -19.25 -10.66 -17.76
C GLU A 110 -18.12 -9.64 -17.68
N ILE A 111 -16.91 -9.99 -18.13
CA ILE A 111 -15.74 -9.11 -18.08
C ILE A 111 -15.98 -7.97 -19.05
N SER A 112 -15.85 -6.76 -18.54
CA SER A 112 -15.92 -5.56 -19.36
C SER A 112 -15.11 -4.46 -18.73
N ILE A 113 -14.90 -3.38 -19.48
CA ILE A 113 -14.31 -2.15 -18.95
C ILE A 113 -15.00 -1.71 -17.65
N ARG A 114 -16.32 -1.88 -17.51
CA ARG A 114 -17.09 -1.43 -16.34
C ARG A 114 -17.18 -2.46 -15.22
N ARG A 115 -16.72 -3.69 -15.45
CA ARG A 115 -16.65 -4.79 -14.47
C ARG A 115 -15.33 -5.55 -14.66
N PRO A 116 -14.20 -4.93 -14.30
CA PRO A 116 -12.90 -5.39 -14.77
C PRO A 116 -12.25 -6.48 -13.91
N PHE A 117 -12.62 -6.59 -12.63
CA PHE A 117 -12.02 -7.57 -11.74
C PHE A 117 -12.48 -8.98 -12.09
N TYR A 118 -11.54 -9.92 -12.17
CA TYR A 118 -11.82 -11.32 -12.48
C TYR A 118 -10.72 -12.22 -11.93
N PRO A 119 -11.05 -13.42 -11.44
CA PRO A 119 -12.39 -13.98 -11.26
C PRO A 119 -12.88 -13.90 -9.80
N ASP A 120 -14.19 -13.95 -9.61
CA ASP A 120 -14.80 -14.02 -8.27
C ASP A 120 -14.29 -15.23 -7.46
N LYS A 121 -14.21 -16.40 -8.11
CA LYS A 121 -13.87 -17.69 -7.48
C LYS A 121 -12.90 -18.51 -8.33
N PRO A 122 -12.13 -19.43 -7.71
CA PRO A 122 -11.32 -20.41 -8.44
C PRO A 122 -12.15 -21.34 -9.34
N GLY A 123 -11.53 -21.84 -10.41
CA GLY A 123 -12.08 -22.91 -11.26
C GLY A 123 -12.11 -22.54 -12.75
N GLY A 124 -11.24 -23.17 -13.55
CA GLY A 124 -11.23 -23.02 -15.02
C GLY A 124 -10.87 -21.61 -15.54
N THR A 125 -10.42 -20.73 -14.67
CA THR A 125 -10.14 -19.32 -14.95
C THR A 125 -8.71 -19.13 -15.45
N ARG A 126 -8.53 -18.20 -16.41
CA ARG A 126 -7.27 -17.98 -17.12
C ARG A 126 -7.04 -16.49 -17.34
N HIS A 127 -5.79 -16.03 -17.25
CA HIS A 127 -5.42 -14.65 -17.58
C HIS A 127 -5.90 -14.22 -18.97
N LYS A 128 -5.88 -15.14 -19.94
CA LYS A 128 -6.37 -14.86 -21.31
C LYS A 128 -7.83 -14.39 -21.35
N GLN A 129 -8.70 -14.94 -20.50
CA GLN A 129 -10.11 -14.52 -20.44
C GLN A 129 -10.21 -13.06 -19.98
N LEU A 130 -9.39 -12.67 -19.00
CA LEU A 130 -9.31 -11.29 -18.51
C LEU A 130 -8.76 -10.34 -19.58
N THR A 131 -7.66 -10.70 -20.25
CA THR A 131 -7.07 -9.85 -21.29
C THR A 131 -8.00 -9.69 -22.49
N ASP A 132 -8.66 -10.77 -22.91
CA ASP A 132 -9.63 -10.74 -24.02
C ASP A 132 -10.85 -9.88 -23.65
N GLY A 133 -11.39 -10.03 -22.44
CA GLY A 133 -12.55 -9.26 -21.97
C GLY A 133 -12.28 -7.76 -21.75
N LEU A 134 -11.03 -7.40 -21.43
CA LEU A 134 -10.60 -5.99 -21.31
C LEU A 134 -10.02 -5.43 -22.62
N GLY A 135 -9.79 -6.27 -23.63
CA GLY A 135 -9.25 -5.87 -24.93
C GLY A 135 -7.82 -5.34 -24.86
N VAL A 136 -6.97 -5.95 -24.02
CA VAL A 136 -5.53 -5.67 -23.90
C VAL A 136 -4.70 -6.82 -24.48
N ALA A 137 -3.44 -6.58 -24.84
CA ALA A 137 -2.62 -7.55 -25.56
C ALA A 137 -2.10 -8.66 -24.64
N GLY A 138 -1.73 -8.31 -23.41
CA GLY A 138 -1.15 -9.24 -22.44
C GLY A 138 -1.52 -8.93 -21.01
N ILE A 139 -1.22 -9.87 -20.11
CA ILE A 139 -1.51 -9.70 -18.68
C ILE A 139 -0.63 -8.61 -18.04
N ASP A 140 0.54 -8.37 -18.61
CA ASP A 140 1.47 -7.31 -18.20
C ASP A 140 0.93 -5.91 -18.51
N ASP A 141 -0.01 -5.76 -19.44
CA ASP A 141 -0.72 -4.50 -19.70
C ASP A 141 -1.68 -4.12 -18.55
N LEU A 142 -2.01 -5.09 -17.69
CA LEU A 142 -2.84 -4.90 -16.50
C LEU A 142 -2.01 -4.69 -15.22
N ARG A 143 -0.72 -4.39 -15.39
CA ARG A 143 0.18 -3.92 -14.35
C ARG A 143 0.53 -2.46 -14.60
N ARG A 144 0.59 -1.68 -13.52
CA ARG A 144 1.19 -0.37 -13.54
C ARG A 144 2.70 -0.47 -13.68
N VAL A 145 3.38 0.61 -14.05
CA VAL A 145 4.84 0.63 -14.13
C VAL A 145 5.48 0.18 -12.80
N CYS A 146 5.00 0.65 -11.64
CA CYS A 146 5.54 0.25 -10.34
C CYS A 146 5.27 -1.21 -9.93
N ASP A 147 4.33 -1.89 -10.60
CA ASP A 147 3.96 -3.29 -10.31
C ASP A 147 4.87 -4.29 -11.04
N HIS A 148 5.69 -3.83 -11.99
CA HIS A 148 6.67 -4.64 -12.72
C HIS A 148 7.80 -5.14 -11.80
N PRO A 149 8.53 -6.20 -12.20
CA PRO A 149 9.60 -6.74 -11.38
C PRO A 149 10.74 -5.73 -11.25
N THR A 150 11.40 -5.73 -10.10
CA THR A 150 12.65 -4.99 -9.87
C THR A 150 13.82 -5.95 -9.82
N ASP A 151 15.05 -5.45 -9.72
CA ASP A 151 16.21 -6.28 -9.39
C ASP A 151 16.04 -7.05 -8.06
N LEU A 152 15.23 -6.55 -7.13
CA LEU A 152 15.05 -7.08 -5.78
C LEU A 152 13.77 -7.87 -5.51
N ARG A 153 12.72 -7.69 -6.32
CA ARG A 153 11.46 -8.42 -6.15
C ARG A 153 10.80 -8.79 -7.48
N PHE A 154 9.96 -9.81 -7.43
CA PHE A 154 9.11 -10.18 -8.55
C PHE A 154 8.02 -9.13 -8.81
N ALA A 155 7.37 -9.26 -9.96
CA ALA A 155 6.21 -8.45 -10.31
C ALA A 155 5.07 -8.70 -9.31
N ALA A 156 4.34 -7.65 -8.96
CA ALA A 156 3.08 -7.78 -8.25
C ALA A 156 2.04 -8.49 -9.14
N SER A 157 0.96 -8.97 -8.53
CA SER A 157 -0.16 -9.52 -9.30
C SER A 157 -0.85 -8.40 -10.10
N PRO A 158 -1.32 -8.67 -11.34
CA PRO A 158 -2.09 -7.69 -12.11
C PRO A 158 -3.31 -7.21 -11.32
N LEU A 159 -3.59 -5.91 -11.35
CA LEU A 159 -4.60 -5.26 -10.50
C LEU A 159 -5.97 -5.97 -10.56
N PHE A 160 -6.42 -6.26 -11.77
CA PHE A 160 -7.75 -6.83 -11.99
C PHE A 160 -7.83 -8.34 -11.80
N TRP A 161 -6.71 -9.01 -11.50
CA TRP A 161 -6.71 -10.43 -11.19
C TRP A 161 -6.96 -10.66 -9.69
N THR A 162 -8.00 -11.43 -9.36
CA THR A 162 -8.49 -11.57 -7.97
C THR A 162 -8.26 -12.95 -7.34
N LEU A 163 -7.38 -13.78 -7.90
CA LEU A 163 -7.04 -15.10 -7.38
C LEU A 163 -5.56 -15.34 -7.11
N GLY A 164 -5.30 -16.19 -6.11
CA GLY A 164 -3.97 -16.60 -5.70
C GLY A 164 -3.50 -15.83 -4.46
N GLY A 165 -2.51 -16.37 -3.75
CA GLY A 165 -2.02 -15.78 -2.50
C GLY A 165 -1.33 -14.42 -2.66
N GLN A 166 -0.95 -14.06 -3.89
CA GLN A 166 -0.28 -12.79 -4.23
C GLN A 166 -1.22 -11.77 -4.88
N GLN A 167 -2.52 -12.10 -5.01
CA GLN A 167 -3.48 -11.19 -5.65
C GLN A 167 -3.66 -9.92 -4.82
N VAL A 168 -3.77 -8.79 -5.51
CA VAL A 168 -3.98 -7.48 -4.89
C VAL A 168 -5.37 -6.92 -5.19
N GLY A 169 -6.09 -7.48 -6.18
CA GLY A 169 -7.36 -6.92 -6.64
C GLY A 169 -8.45 -6.86 -5.58
N LYS A 170 -8.58 -7.88 -4.72
CA LYS A 170 -9.57 -7.87 -3.61
C LYS A 170 -9.19 -6.86 -2.52
N ALA A 171 -7.90 -6.66 -2.28
CA ALA A 171 -7.42 -5.64 -1.35
C ALA A 171 -7.69 -4.23 -1.92
N ALA A 172 -7.42 -4.00 -3.21
CA ALA A 172 -7.77 -2.77 -3.90
C ALA A 172 -9.27 -2.48 -3.86
N ILE A 173 -10.14 -3.45 -4.18
CA ILE A 173 -11.60 -3.29 -4.07
C ILE A 173 -11.98 -2.81 -2.67
N SER A 174 -11.50 -3.50 -1.63
CA SER A 174 -11.89 -3.16 -0.26
C SER A 174 -11.30 -1.81 0.19
N GLY A 175 -10.02 -1.55 -0.07
CA GLY A 175 -9.38 -0.27 0.28
C GLY A 175 -10.05 0.91 -0.42
N TRP A 176 -10.33 0.79 -1.72
CA TRP A 176 -10.92 1.86 -2.51
C TRP A 176 -12.37 2.13 -2.12
N ARG A 177 -13.19 1.08 -2.05
CA ARG A 177 -14.63 1.19 -1.81
C ARG A 177 -14.95 1.48 -0.35
N ASP A 178 -14.28 0.81 0.58
CA ASP A 178 -14.67 0.78 1.99
C ASP A 178 -13.90 1.79 2.84
N LEU A 179 -12.73 2.27 2.39
CA LEU A 179 -11.89 3.19 3.18
C LEU A 179 -11.66 4.53 2.47
N ILE A 180 -11.02 4.51 1.29
CA ILE A 180 -10.55 5.73 0.64
C ILE A 180 -11.71 6.58 0.10
N THR A 181 -12.64 5.96 -0.66
CA THR A 181 -13.75 6.72 -1.26
C THR A 181 -14.68 7.35 -0.22
N PRO A 182 -15.07 6.67 0.89
CA PRO A 182 -15.82 7.30 1.97
C PRO A 182 -15.05 8.48 2.59
N ALA A 183 -13.76 8.30 2.89
CA ALA A 183 -12.94 9.34 3.48
C ALA A 183 -12.80 10.58 2.58
N MET A 184 -12.60 10.41 1.27
CA MET A 184 -12.58 11.52 0.31
C MET A 184 -13.89 12.33 0.27
N ARG A 185 -15.03 11.72 0.63
CA ARG A 185 -16.32 12.44 0.69
C ARG A 185 -16.50 13.18 2.01
N ALA A 186 -16.01 12.58 3.09
CA ALA A 186 -16.14 13.13 4.44
C ALA A 186 -15.10 14.22 4.73
N ARG A 187 -13.94 14.17 4.07
CA ARG A 187 -12.76 14.97 4.39
C ARG A 187 -12.28 15.77 3.18
N SER A 188 -12.14 17.08 3.38
CA SER A 188 -11.55 17.98 2.37
C SER A 188 -10.03 18.13 2.52
N ASP A 189 -9.48 17.69 3.66
CA ASP A 189 -8.05 17.72 4.01
C ASP A 189 -7.34 16.38 3.75
N LEU A 190 -8.01 15.44 3.07
CA LEU A 190 -7.43 14.17 2.66
C LEU A 190 -6.81 14.31 1.27
N HIS A 191 -5.54 13.96 1.16
CA HIS A 191 -4.78 13.97 -0.07
C HIS A 191 -4.14 12.60 -0.31
N ILE A 192 -4.04 12.18 -1.57
CA ILE A 192 -3.53 10.88 -2.00
C ILE A 192 -2.31 11.11 -2.87
N TRP A 193 -1.14 10.78 -2.35
CA TRP A 193 0.10 10.78 -3.09
C TRP A 193 0.18 9.58 -4.05
N PRO A 194 0.72 9.73 -5.28
CA PRO A 194 1.28 10.96 -5.88
C PRO A 194 0.26 11.84 -6.63
N PHE A 195 -1.03 11.48 -6.62
CA PHE A 195 -2.05 12.12 -7.45
C PHE A 195 -2.30 13.59 -7.09
N ASP A 196 -2.25 13.93 -5.80
CA ASP A 196 -2.47 15.29 -5.32
C ASP A 196 -1.19 16.13 -5.24
N GLY A 197 -0.05 15.58 -5.69
CA GLY A 197 1.21 16.31 -5.85
C GLY A 197 2.41 15.68 -5.15
N ASN A 198 3.49 16.46 -5.06
CA ASN A 198 4.76 16.04 -4.47
C ASN A 198 4.63 15.77 -2.96
N LEU A 199 5.24 14.68 -2.47
CA LEU A 199 5.10 14.28 -1.07
C LEU A 199 5.58 15.35 -0.09
N GLY A 200 6.70 16.02 -0.35
CA GLY A 200 7.22 17.05 0.56
C GLY A 200 6.24 18.21 0.74
N VAL A 201 5.67 18.69 -0.37
CA VAL A 201 4.67 19.77 -0.35
C VAL A 201 3.39 19.35 0.37
N LEU A 202 2.99 18.08 0.24
CA LEU A 202 1.83 17.52 0.93
C LEU A 202 2.07 17.41 2.44
N LEU A 203 3.26 16.96 2.85
CA LEU A 203 3.61 16.82 4.27
C LEU A 203 3.83 18.16 4.99
N ASP A 204 4.11 19.24 4.26
CA ASP A 204 4.26 20.60 4.81
C ASP A 204 2.92 21.26 5.21
N ARG A 205 1.79 20.56 5.04
CA ARG A 205 0.44 21.10 5.27
C ARG A 205 -0.33 20.24 6.26
N PRO A 206 -1.15 20.84 7.15
CA PRO A 206 -2.07 20.10 8.00
C PRO A 206 -3.04 19.25 7.18
N GLY A 207 -3.40 18.08 7.68
CA GLY A 207 -4.35 17.17 7.02
C GLY A 207 -3.89 15.71 7.03
N VAL A 208 -4.54 14.91 6.19
CA VAL A 208 -4.27 13.46 6.06
C VAL A 208 -3.68 13.18 4.69
N ILE A 209 -2.44 12.69 4.67
CA ILE A 209 -1.77 12.28 3.44
C ILE A 209 -1.80 10.76 3.37
N VAL A 210 -2.27 10.22 2.26
CA VAL A 210 -2.36 8.78 1.99
C VAL A 210 -1.34 8.41 0.92
N ALA A 211 -0.66 7.28 1.09
CA ALA A 211 0.21 6.69 0.08
C ALA A 211 0.02 5.18 -0.01
N GLU A 212 0.36 4.62 -1.18
CA GLU A 212 0.53 3.17 -1.33
C GLU A 212 1.89 2.79 -0.78
N THR A 213 1.92 1.73 0.02
CA THR A 213 3.12 1.16 0.62
C THR A 213 3.15 -0.32 0.37
N TYR A 214 4.30 -0.88 0.01
CA TYR A 214 4.41 -2.31 -0.26
C TYR A 214 5.50 -2.92 0.64
N PRO A 215 5.16 -3.66 1.71
CA PRO A 215 6.14 -4.27 2.61
C PRO A 215 7.19 -5.12 1.89
N GLY A 216 6.78 -5.81 0.81
CA GLY A 216 7.68 -6.58 -0.06
C GLY A 216 8.83 -5.75 -0.68
N GLU A 217 8.59 -4.49 -1.00
CA GLU A 217 9.63 -3.54 -1.44
C GLU A 217 10.53 -3.17 -0.25
N VAL A 218 9.92 -2.90 0.91
CA VAL A 218 10.60 -2.42 2.12
C VAL A 218 11.55 -3.46 2.74
N TYR A 219 11.28 -4.76 2.61
CA TYR A 219 12.18 -5.81 3.12
C TYR A 219 13.63 -5.58 2.70
N SER A 220 13.85 -5.21 1.44
CA SER A 220 15.18 -4.94 0.90
C SER A 220 15.81 -3.65 1.46
N HIS A 221 15.00 -2.64 1.78
CA HIS A 221 15.46 -1.35 2.33
C HIS A 221 16.04 -1.53 3.73
N LEU A 222 15.40 -2.42 4.50
CA LEU A 222 15.76 -2.76 5.87
C LEU A 222 16.69 -3.98 5.95
N GLN A 223 17.12 -4.53 4.80
CA GLN A 223 18.00 -5.70 4.70
C GLN A 223 17.45 -6.94 5.43
N LEU A 224 16.13 -7.12 5.38
CA LEU A 224 15.44 -8.23 6.04
C LEU A 224 15.62 -9.53 5.26
N ARG A 225 15.86 -10.60 6.01
CA ARG A 225 16.02 -11.96 5.51
C ARG A 225 14.70 -12.54 5.04
N ILE A 226 13.55 -12.06 5.50
CA ILE A 226 12.24 -12.55 5.06
C ILE A 226 12.03 -12.47 3.54
N GLY A 227 12.70 -11.53 2.87
CA GLY A 227 12.69 -11.40 1.41
C GLY A 227 13.61 -12.39 0.68
N ALA A 228 14.42 -13.17 1.40
CA ALA A 228 15.35 -14.12 0.81
C ALA A 228 14.66 -15.42 0.33
N PRO A 229 15.24 -16.12 -0.66
CA PRO A 229 14.77 -17.44 -1.04
C PRO A 229 14.74 -18.40 0.17
N ASN A 230 13.68 -19.19 0.30
CA ASN A 230 13.42 -20.15 1.40
C ASN A 230 12.99 -19.55 2.75
N LYS A 231 12.71 -18.25 2.81
CA LYS A 231 12.08 -17.61 3.97
C LYS A 231 10.60 -17.37 3.71
N SER A 232 9.81 -17.41 4.77
CA SER A 232 8.36 -17.20 4.69
C SER A 232 7.86 -16.37 5.85
N LYS A 233 7.16 -15.26 5.55
CA LYS A 233 6.50 -14.42 6.57
C LYS A 233 5.47 -15.17 7.41
N ARG A 234 4.94 -16.30 6.91
CA ARG A 234 4.04 -17.18 7.66
C ARG A 234 4.75 -17.97 8.76
N ASN A 235 6.07 -18.09 8.69
CA ASN A 235 6.88 -18.76 9.68
C ASN A 235 7.36 -17.75 10.74
N GLN A 236 7.07 -18.03 12.01
CA GLN A 236 7.51 -17.17 13.12
C GLN A 236 9.03 -17.12 13.27
N ALA A 237 9.72 -18.25 13.11
CA ALA A 237 11.17 -18.31 13.23
C ALA A 237 11.85 -17.45 12.15
N ASP A 238 11.32 -17.45 10.92
CA ASP A 238 11.83 -16.61 9.85
C ASP A 238 11.62 -15.11 10.14
N ARG A 239 10.47 -14.72 10.71
CA ARG A 239 10.25 -13.34 11.18
C ARG A 239 11.18 -12.96 12.35
N ARG A 240 11.49 -13.91 13.23
CA ARG A 240 12.38 -13.72 14.38
C ARG A 240 13.83 -13.49 13.96
N ASP A 241 14.27 -14.12 12.86
CA ASP A 241 15.61 -13.87 12.31
C ASP A 241 15.83 -12.40 11.92
N ASP A 242 14.75 -11.64 11.70
CA ASP A 242 14.75 -10.21 11.38
C ASP A 242 14.62 -9.30 12.60
N ALA A 243 14.59 -9.85 13.82
CA ALA A 243 14.48 -9.05 15.04
C ALA A 243 15.68 -8.10 15.24
N GLU A 244 16.90 -8.62 15.08
CA GLU A 244 18.12 -7.82 15.22
C GLU A 244 18.17 -6.63 14.24
N PRO A 245 17.99 -6.80 12.91
CA PRO A 245 18.03 -5.66 12.00
C PRO A 245 16.91 -4.64 12.27
N LEU A 246 15.71 -5.07 12.66
CA LEU A 246 14.61 -4.15 13.00
C LEU A 246 14.90 -3.33 14.27
N LEU A 247 15.38 -3.98 15.34
CA LEU A 247 15.75 -3.30 16.58
C LEU A 247 16.94 -2.35 16.38
N LYS A 248 17.95 -2.79 15.63
CA LYS A 248 19.12 -1.97 15.31
C LYS A 248 18.72 -0.76 14.48
N TRP A 249 17.89 -0.94 13.45
CA TRP A 249 17.39 0.16 12.64
C TRP A 249 16.65 1.19 13.49
N ALA A 250 15.78 0.77 14.42
CA ALA A 250 15.07 1.72 15.27
C ALA A 250 16.02 2.52 16.17
N ALA A 251 17.02 1.84 16.76
CA ALA A 251 18.03 2.48 17.60
C ALA A 251 18.91 3.48 16.83
N ASP A 252 19.41 3.10 15.66
CA ASP A 252 20.26 3.94 14.81
C ASP A 252 19.52 5.21 14.32
N ASN A 253 18.19 5.16 14.27
CA ASN A 253 17.34 6.25 13.78
C ASN A 253 16.63 7.04 14.89
N ALA A 254 16.97 6.78 16.15
CA ALA A 254 16.32 7.39 17.32
C ALA A 254 14.78 7.24 17.28
N VAL A 255 14.30 6.07 16.84
CA VAL A 255 12.89 5.67 16.94
C VAL A 255 12.74 4.87 18.23
N GLU A 256 12.04 5.44 19.20
CA GLU A 256 11.70 4.75 20.43
C GLU A 256 10.67 3.67 20.14
N LEU A 257 10.91 2.45 20.60
CA LEU A 257 9.93 1.37 20.50
C LEU A 257 9.24 1.22 21.85
N SER A 258 7.91 1.19 21.85
CA SER A 258 7.17 0.72 23.02
C SER A 258 7.68 -0.67 23.46
N ALA A 259 7.63 -0.95 24.76
CA ALA A 259 8.07 -2.24 25.30
C ALA A 259 7.35 -3.42 24.63
N ALA A 260 6.05 -3.26 24.33
CA ALA A 260 5.24 -4.24 23.61
C ALA A 260 5.75 -4.49 22.18
N LEU A 261 5.99 -3.42 21.39
CA LEU A 261 6.51 -3.57 20.02
C LEU A 261 7.90 -4.22 20.01
N ALA A 262 8.78 -3.82 20.94
CA ALA A 262 10.11 -4.42 21.04
C ALA A 262 10.04 -5.91 21.43
N ALA A 263 9.06 -6.31 22.24
CA ALA A 263 8.82 -7.72 22.56
C ALA A 263 8.29 -8.48 21.34
N ASP A 264 7.31 -7.91 20.63
CA ASP A 264 6.75 -8.49 19.40
C ASP A 264 7.83 -8.74 18.34
N ILE A 265 8.71 -7.76 18.09
CA ILE A 265 9.81 -7.90 17.14
C ILE A 265 10.73 -9.06 17.53
N ARG A 266 11.12 -9.16 18.82
CA ARG A 266 11.99 -10.25 19.31
C ARG A 266 11.33 -11.62 19.24
N ASP A 267 10.02 -11.68 19.43
CA ASP A 267 9.29 -12.94 19.34
C ASP A 267 9.01 -13.35 17.88
N GLY A 268 9.14 -12.40 16.93
CA GLY A 268 8.70 -12.58 15.56
C GLY A 268 7.18 -12.53 15.45
N PHE A 269 6.52 -11.67 16.23
CA PHE A 269 5.07 -11.40 16.24
C PHE A 269 4.18 -12.64 16.46
N GLY A 270 4.62 -13.57 17.32
CA GLY A 270 3.85 -14.75 17.70
C GLY A 270 3.66 -15.82 16.61
N PRO A 271 3.19 -17.02 16.99
CA PRO A 271 2.91 -18.13 16.06
C PRO A 271 1.53 -18.02 15.39
N GLY A 272 0.73 -17.00 15.75
CA GLY A 272 -0.63 -16.81 15.25
C GLY A 272 -0.69 -16.53 13.75
N ALA A 273 -1.86 -16.79 13.16
CA ALA A 273 -2.10 -16.57 11.73
C ALA A 273 -2.09 -15.08 11.32
N ASP A 274 -2.28 -14.19 12.29
CA ASP A 274 -2.21 -12.74 12.20
C ASP A 274 -0.78 -12.20 12.30
N GLY A 275 0.18 -13.07 12.65
CA GLY A 275 1.54 -12.65 12.88
C GLY A 275 2.25 -12.13 11.62
N GLU A 276 1.94 -12.67 10.44
CA GLU A 276 2.48 -12.15 9.17
C GLU A 276 1.97 -10.73 8.91
N ASP A 277 0.69 -10.49 9.23
CA ASP A 277 0.01 -9.22 8.97
C ASP A 277 0.55 -8.12 9.93
N ARG A 278 0.79 -8.46 11.21
CA ARG A 278 1.44 -7.58 12.21
C ARG A 278 2.88 -7.22 11.85
N PHE A 279 3.63 -8.20 11.34
CA PHE A 279 5.00 -8.01 10.89
C PHE A 279 5.04 -7.02 9.72
N ASP A 280 4.21 -7.24 8.69
CA ASP A 280 4.15 -6.37 7.51
C ASP A 280 3.64 -4.96 7.85
N ALA A 281 2.68 -4.84 8.76
CA ALA A 281 2.24 -3.56 9.30
C ALA A 281 3.42 -2.76 9.89
N THR A 282 4.28 -3.41 10.67
CA THR A 282 5.46 -2.80 11.31
C THR A 282 6.56 -2.47 10.30
N VAL A 283 6.86 -3.39 9.39
CA VAL A 283 7.87 -3.19 8.34
C VAL A 283 7.50 -2.01 7.46
N GLY A 284 6.25 -1.93 7.03
CA GLY A 284 5.80 -0.80 6.20
C GLY A 284 5.90 0.54 6.92
N LEU A 285 5.62 0.59 8.24
CA LEU A 285 5.84 1.80 9.05
C LEU A 285 7.31 2.24 9.05
N PHE A 286 8.25 1.29 9.21
CA PHE A 286 9.68 1.58 9.15
C PHE A 286 10.11 2.03 7.74
N GLY A 287 9.49 1.47 6.70
CA GLY A 287 9.64 1.93 5.32
C GLY A 287 9.22 3.39 5.12
N MET A 288 8.07 3.78 5.67
CA MET A 288 7.61 5.17 5.64
C MET A 288 8.55 6.11 6.42
N LEU A 289 9.01 5.69 7.60
CA LEU A 289 9.96 6.45 8.40
C LEU A 289 11.31 6.64 7.69
N ASN A 290 11.80 5.63 6.94
CA ASN A 290 12.99 5.79 6.08
C ASN A 290 12.82 6.93 5.07
N VAL A 291 11.62 7.11 4.53
CA VAL A 291 11.32 8.21 3.60
C VAL A 291 11.25 9.55 4.32
N VAL A 292 10.53 9.62 5.44
CA VAL A 292 10.42 10.86 6.23
C VAL A 292 11.77 11.34 6.77
N TYR A 293 12.62 10.44 7.23
CA TYR A 293 13.97 10.78 7.68
C TYR A 293 14.93 11.12 6.53
N GLY A 294 14.54 10.90 5.27
CA GLY A 294 15.36 11.21 4.09
C GLY A 294 16.45 10.17 3.79
N HIS A 295 16.38 9.00 4.41
CA HIS A 295 17.24 7.85 4.10
C HIS A 295 16.89 7.20 2.77
N ARG A 296 15.65 7.43 2.32
CA ARG A 296 15.15 6.99 1.04
C ARG A 296 14.30 8.07 0.38
N PRO A 297 14.45 8.33 -0.93
CA PRO A 297 13.54 9.24 -1.62
C PRO A 297 12.11 8.67 -1.64
N PRO A 298 11.07 9.51 -1.71
CA PRO A 298 9.68 9.05 -1.87
C PRO A 298 9.42 8.26 -3.15
N GLY A 299 10.21 8.53 -4.21
CA GLY A 299 9.95 8.00 -5.55
C GLY A 299 8.90 8.82 -6.32
N ASP A 300 8.81 10.13 -6.08
CA ASP A 300 7.85 11.01 -6.79
C ASP A 300 7.94 10.82 -8.32
N PRO A 301 6.84 10.39 -8.98
CA PRO A 301 6.88 10.08 -10.40
C PRO A 301 7.06 11.33 -11.28
N ARG A 302 7.94 11.19 -12.28
CA ARG A 302 8.21 12.24 -13.28
C ARG A 302 7.26 12.16 -14.48
N ASP A 303 6.79 10.96 -14.79
CA ASP A 303 5.84 10.73 -15.87
C ASP A 303 4.42 11.18 -15.47
N ARG A 304 3.70 11.78 -16.42
CA ARG A 304 2.35 12.29 -16.16
C ARG A 304 1.34 11.16 -16.00
N ILE A 305 1.48 10.06 -16.72
CA ILE A 305 0.62 8.88 -16.58
C ILE A 305 0.77 8.29 -15.18
N GLN A 306 1.99 8.24 -14.63
CA GLN A 306 2.20 7.80 -13.26
C GLN A 306 1.57 8.73 -12.23
N ARG A 307 1.69 10.06 -12.41
CA ARG A 307 1.05 11.04 -11.52
C ARG A 307 -0.47 11.05 -11.61
N ASP A 308 -1.03 10.92 -12.80
CA ASP A 308 -2.45 11.15 -13.04
C ASP A 308 -3.26 9.85 -13.00
N ILE A 309 -2.66 8.69 -13.32
CA ILE A 309 -3.36 7.41 -13.55
C ILE A 309 -2.82 6.26 -12.71
N GLU A 310 -1.53 5.93 -12.84
CA GLU A 310 -1.00 4.70 -12.26
C GLU A 310 -0.72 4.83 -10.76
N GLY A 311 -0.32 6.00 -10.28
CA GLY A 311 0.23 6.14 -8.94
C GLY A 311 1.64 5.55 -8.82
N TRP A 312 2.11 5.38 -7.59
CA TRP A 312 3.44 4.85 -7.31
C TRP A 312 3.49 4.18 -5.93
N ILE A 313 4.43 3.23 -5.77
CA ILE A 313 4.73 2.62 -4.47
C ILE A 313 5.71 3.53 -3.73
N LEU A 314 5.37 3.93 -2.49
CA LEU A 314 6.22 4.79 -1.69
C LEU A 314 7.62 4.20 -1.49
N GLY A 315 8.63 4.99 -1.84
CA GLY A 315 10.02 4.60 -1.75
C GLY A 315 10.51 3.71 -2.89
N LEU A 316 9.68 3.29 -3.84
CA LEU A 316 10.18 2.54 -4.99
C LEU A 316 11.09 3.43 -5.84
N ASP A 317 12.30 2.94 -6.09
CA ASP A 317 13.26 3.59 -6.99
C ASP A 317 12.95 3.18 -8.44
N PRO A 318 12.57 4.12 -9.33
CA PRO A 318 12.27 3.80 -10.72
C PRO A 318 13.44 3.17 -11.47
N ASP A 319 14.68 3.46 -11.08
CA ASP A 319 15.88 2.93 -11.76
C ASP A 319 16.10 1.44 -11.45
N ARG A 320 15.38 0.88 -10.48
CA ARG A 320 15.43 -0.55 -10.11
C ARG A 320 14.41 -1.40 -10.86
N LEU A 321 13.49 -0.78 -11.60
CA LEU A 321 12.54 -1.50 -12.43
C LEU A 321 13.27 -2.23 -13.55
N ARG A 322 12.98 -3.52 -13.72
CA ARG A 322 13.51 -4.26 -14.87
C ARG A 322 12.85 -3.77 -16.14
N PRO A 323 13.59 -3.65 -17.25
CA PRO A 323 12.99 -3.39 -18.55
C PRO A 323 11.88 -4.42 -18.83
N ARG A 324 10.77 -3.98 -19.42
CA ARG A 324 9.80 -4.92 -19.99
C ARG A 324 10.56 -5.80 -20.99
N GLY A 325 10.47 -7.12 -20.81
CA GLY A 325 11.04 -8.05 -21.79
C GLY A 325 10.46 -7.74 -23.16
N ALA A 326 11.32 -7.50 -24.14
CA ALA A 326 10.93 -7.37 -25.55
C ALA A 326 10.34 -8.68 -26.08
#